data_AF-A0A6A6V6A3-F1
#
_entry.id   AF-A0A6A6V6A3-F1
#
_cell.length_a   1.000
_cell.length_b   1.000
_cell.length_c   1.000
_cell.angle_alpha   90.00
_cell.angle_beta   90.00
_cell.angle_gamma   90.00
#
_symmetry.space_group_name_H-M   'P 1'
#
loop_
_entity.id
_entity.type
_entity.pdbx_description
1 polymer ?
#
loop_
_entity_poly.entity_id
_entity_poly.type
_entity_poly.pdbx_seq_one_letter_code
_entity_poly.pdbx_strand_id
1 'polypeptide(L)'
;MEQNLWGMKLLSPVFKFRPGKLETNWVKEISTAWNVLQRSYRLSLNGDCATHISISPCGHRKWLLDDVKRITKTVLYFERAVDAIVPLDRRISVFCKSNKHREDVSLAWLFDLIDKAGSIQEVVWVMNGSPTDMKTWKNFRWNFCPLLNFGPGAIEFRQAPSSVGGVNSTAFWINFAVAFVQGALTLGNTLYGSKEEAIPKDLANLIKVGASQAGMSDASGTNLAKEIGQAEALEKVVGNRTWFTSLGKRGTALLSQKMREKKCDNYDEFEKSYLVV
;
A
#
# COMPACT_ATOMS: atom_id res chain seq x y z
N MET A 1 11.93 -31.65 14.35
CA MET A 1 11.44 -30.70 15.36
C MET A 1 11.08 -29.41 14.65
N GLU A 2 9.80 -29.07 14.56
CA GLU A 2 9.35 -27.76 14.08
C GLU A 2 9.61 -26.72 15.17
N GLN A 3 10.83 -26.19 15.20
CA GLN A 3 11.18 -25.04 16.03
C GLN A 3 10.79 -23.79 15.24
N ASN A 4 9.63 -23.20 15.52
CA ASN A 4 9.28 -21.77 15.35
C ASN A 4 7.83 -21.55 15.80
N LEU A 5 7.60 -21.49 17.13
CA LEU A 5 6.24 -21.38 17.71
C LEU A 5 5.69 -19.95 17.76
N TRP A 6 6.45 -18.93 17.36
CA TRP A 6 6.10 -17.53 17.62
C TRP A 6 6.41 -16.62 16.42
N GLY A 7 5.39 -15.92 15.93
CA GLY A 7 5.56 -14.81 14.98
C GLY A 7 5.87 -13.51 15.73
N MET A 8 6.92 -12.80 15.30
CA MET A 8 7.31 -11.50 15.86
C MET A 8 7.10 -10.38 14.84
N LYS A 9 6.67 -9.21 15.31
CA LYS A 9 6.62 -7.97 14.52
C LYS A 9 7.51 -6.93 15.18
N LEU A 10 8.38 -6.31 14.38
CA LEU A 10 9.14 -5.14 14.81
C LEU A 10 8.32 -3.88 14.49
N LEU A 11 8.02 -3.09 15.51
CA LEU A 11 7.32 -1.80 15.38
C LEU A 11 8.31 -0.68 15.62
N SER A 12 8.36 0.30 14.72
CA SER A 12 9.19 1.48 14.92
C SER A 12 8.56 2.44 15.95
N PRO A 13 9.35 3.36 16.52
CA PRO A 13 8.80 4.59 17.06
C PRO A 13 7.99 5.35 16.00
N VAL A 14 7.16 6.30 16.46
CA VAL A 14 6.44 7.20 15.56
C VAL A 14 7.39 8.26 15.04
N PHE A 15 7.68 8.22 13.74
CA PHE A 15 8.51 9.23 13.08
C PHE A 15 7.68 10.45 12.68
N LYS A 16 8.25 11.65 12.86
CA LYS A 16 7.60 12.91 12.54
C LYS A 16 8.24 13.52 11.29
N PHE A 17 7.46 13.64 10.23
CA PHE A 17 7.82 14.40 9.03
C PHE A 17 7.38 15.86 9.24
N ARG A 18 8.32 16.80 9.20
CA ARG A 18 8.06 18.23 9.39
C ARG A 18 8.75 19.04 8.29
N PRO A 19 8.01 19.83 7.51
CA PRO A 19 8.61 20.76 6.55
C PRO A 19 9.66 21.66 7.20
N GLY A 20 10.80 21.84 6.54
CA GLY A 20 11.86 22.74 6.98
C GLY A 20 12.72 22.27 8.16
N LYS A 21 12.52 21.04 8.68
CA LYS A 21 13.49 20.40 9.57
C LYS A 21 14.20 19.27 8.81
N LEU A 22 15.53 19.37 8.72
CA LEU A 22 16.41 18.37 8.09
C LEU A 22 15.96 16.94 8.43
N GLU A 23 16.02 16.04 7.45
CA GLU A 23 15.83 14.57 7.57
C GLU A 23 16.73 13.98 8.65
N THR A 24 16.44 14.18 9.94
CA THR A 24 17.43 13.90 10.98
C THR A 24 16.74 13.40 12.24
N ASN A 25 16.43 12.10 12.18
CA ASN A 25 16.73 11.10 13.21
C ASN A 25 16.17 9.74 12.81
N TRP A 26 15.02 9.70 12.13
CA TRP A 26 14.36 8.43 11.82
C TRP A 26 15.16 7.51 10.88
N VAL A 27 15.85 8.05 9.87
CA VAL A 27 16.70 7.24 8.99
C VAL A 27 17.84 6.60 9.80
N LYS A 28 18.40 7.35 10.75
CA LYS A 28 19.45 6.85 11.67
C LYS A 28 18.89 5.78 12.60
N GLU A 29 17.70 5.97 13.15
CA GLU A 29 17.02 4.97 14.00
C GLU A 29 16.73 3.68 13.22
N ILE A 30 16.21 3.78 11.99
CA ILE A 30 16.00 2.62 11.10
C ILE A 30 17.34 1.96 10.73
N SER A 31 18.38 2.75 10.46
CA SER A 31 19.73 2.25 10.19
C SER A 31 20.27 1.47 11.39
N THR A 32 20.10 1.99 12.60
CA THR A 32 20.50 1.31 13.83
C THR A 32 19.75 0.00 14.02
N ALA A 33 18.43 -0.01 13.81
CA ALA A 33 17.63 -1.23 13.90
C ALA A 33 18.10 -2.30 12.90
N TRP A 34 18.29 -1.92 11.63
CA TRP A 34 18.83 -2.83 10.60
C TRP A 34 20.23 -3.34 10.93
N ASN A 35 21.11 -2.46 11.42
CA ASN A 35 22.46 -2.85 11.81
C ASN A 35 22.45 -3.89 12.94
N VAL A 36 21.57 -3.75 13.93
CA VAL A 36 21.41 -4.75 15.00
C VAL A 36 20.84 -6.05 14.44
N LEU A 37 19.81 -5.98 13.61
CA LEU A 37 19.19 -7.17 13.00
C LEU A 37 20.20 -7.97 12.17
N GLN A 38 20.97 -7.29 11.31
CA GLN A 38 21.95 -7.92 10.43
C GLN A 38 23.17 -8.47 11.19
N ARG A 39 23.57 -7.81 12.30
CA ARG A 39 24.69 -8.28 13.13
C ARG A 39 24.32 -9.47 14.02
N SER A 40 23.11 -9.46 14.57
CA SER A 40 22.70 -10.42 15.61
C SER A 40 21.90 -11.60 15.07
N TYR A 41 21.35 -11.52 13.84
CA TYR A 41 20.47 -12.54 13.30
C TYR A 41 20.79 -12.87 11.84
N ARG A 42 20.46 -14.11 11.43
CA ARG A 42 20.39 -14.48 10.02
C ARG A 42 19.01 -14.11 9.49
N LEU A 43 18.97 -13.15 8.57
CA LEU A 43 17.73 -12.71 7.96
C LEU A 43 17.42 -13.60 6.76
N SER A 44 16.27 -14.27 6.80
CA SER A 44 15.69 -14.99 5.66
C SER A 44 14.36 -14.36 5.31
N LEU A 45 14.06 -14.32 4.02
CA LEU A 45 12.83 -13.75 3.49
C LEU A 45 11.95 -14.86 2.94
N ASN A 46 10.65 -14.72 3.17
CA ASN A 46 9.63 -15.53 2.53
C ASN A 46 8.49 -14.62 2.05
N GLY A 47 7.47 -15.21 1.42
CA GLY A 47 6.31 -14.47 0.90
C GLY A 47 5.45 -13.80 1.98
N ASP A 48 5.68 -14.13 3.25
CA ASP A 48 4.95 -13.57 4.39
C ASP A 48 5.64 -12.32 4.95
N CYS A 49 6.89 -12.05 4.56
CA CYS A 49 7.61 -10.84 4.93
C CYS A 49 7.05 -9.62 4.18
N ALA A 50 6.66 -8.59 4.92
CA ALA A 50 6.14 -7.34 4.37
C ALA A 50 6.53 -6.15 5.23
N THR A 51 6.55 -4.96 4.62
CA THR A 51 6.67 -3.69 5.34
C THR A 51 5.29 -3.02 5.36
N HIS A 52 4.80 -2.68 6.56
CA HIS A 52 3.57 -1.92 6.72
C HIS A 52 3.93 -0.52 7.21
N ILE A 53 3.34 0.51 6.60
CA ILE A 53 3.59 1.91 6.96
C ILE A 53 2.28 2.55 7.35
N SER A 54 2.15 2.91 8.62
CA SER A 54 0.97 3.56 9.18
C SER A 54 1.19 5.07 9.24
N ILE A 55 0.31 5.84 8.60
CA ILE A 55 0.39 7.30 8.51
C ILE A 55 -0.76 7.90 9.30
N SER A 56 -0.44 8.85 10.19
CA SER A 56 -1.42 9.59 10.98
C SER A 56 -1.08 11.08 11.02
N PRO A 57 -2.06 11.97 11.24
CA PRO A 57 -1.80 13.39 11.41
C PRO A 57 -0.99 13.60 12.69
N CYS A 58 -0.07 14.56 12.69
CA CYS A 58 0.75 14.84 13.86
C CYS A 58 0.00 15.74 14.86
N GLY A 59 0.27 15.55 16.16
CA GLY A 59 -0.25 16.40 17.24
C GLY A 59 -1.71 16.10 17.58
N HIS A 60 -2.50 17.13 17.81
CA HIS A 60 -3.93 17.01 18.14
C HIS A 60 -4.85 16.98 16.90
N ARG A 61 -4.28 17.02 15.69
CA ARG A 61 -5.05 16.96 14.44
C ARG A 61 -5.64 15.55 14.27
N LYS A 62 -6.87 15.50 13.77
CA LYS A 62 -7.53 14.29 13.29
C LYS A 62 -7.68 14.36 11.77
N TRP A 63 -7.90 13.21 11.14
CA TRP A 63 -8.32 13.18 9.73
C TRP A 63 -9.67 13.88 9.58
N LEU A 64 -9.75 14.80 8.62
CA LEU A 64 -11.03 15.35 8.18
C LEU A 64 -11.65 14.42 7.14
N LEU A 65 -12.98 14.44 7.01
CA LEU A 65 -13.67 13.65 5.98
C LEU A 65 -13.11 13.95 4.58
N ASP A 66 -12.91 15.22 4.26
CA ASP A 66 -12.34 15.65 2.98
C ASP A 66 -10.91 15.17 2.76
N ASP A 67 -10.10 15.10 3.81
CA ASP A 67 -8.74 14.53 3.73
C ASP A 67 -8.83 13.06 3.29
N VAL A 68 -9.71 12.29 3.94
CA VAL A 68 -9.89 10.86 3.64
C VAL A 68 -10.44 10.67 2.23
N LYS A 69 -11.45 11.45 1.79
CA LYS A 69 -11.99 11.40 0.42
C LYS A 69 -10.93 11.64 -0.64
N ARG A 70 -10.04 12.61 -0.44
CA ARG A 70 -8.94 12.91 -1.36
C ARG A 70 -7.95 11.74 -1.44
N ILE A 71 -7.58 11.19 -0.29
CA ILE A 71 -6.64 10.06 -0.22
C ILE A 71 -7.23 8.83 -0.90
N THR A 72 -8.49 8.50 -0.64
CA THR A 72 -9.12 7.30 -1.21
C THR A 72 -9.31 7.38 -2.71
N LYS A 73 -9.74 8.53 -3.25
CA LYS A 73 -9.78 8.74 -4.72
C LYS A 73 -8.39 8.60 -5.35
N THR A 74 -7.37 9.12 -4.69
CA THR A 74 -5.98 9.00 -5.14
C THR A 74 -5.50 7.55 -5.12
N VAL A 75 -5.79 6.80 -4.04
CA VAL A 75 -5.50 5.36 -3.95
C VAL A 75 -6.11 4.60 -5.12
N LEU A 76 -7.40 4.81 -5.40
CA LEU A 76 -8.08 4.12 -6.49
C LEU A 76 -7.52 4.49 -7.87
N TYR A 77 -7.26 5.78 -8.12
CA TYR A 77 -6.78 6.26 -9.43
C TYR A 77 -5.36 5.76 -9.76
N PHE A 78 -4.48 5.73 -8.75
CA PHE A 78 -3.08 5.34 -8.93
C PHE A 78 -2.80 3.86 -8.65
N GLU A 79 -3.79 3.06 -8.28
CA GLU A 79 -3.58 1.67 -7.87
C GLU A 79 -2.75 0.85 -8.87
N ARG A 80 -3.01 1.02 -10.17
CA ARG A 80 -2.29 0.34 -11.26
C ARG A 80 -0.88 0.85 -11.48
N ALA A 81 -0.64 2.16 -11.29
CA ALA A 81 0.70 2.72 -11.29
C ALA A 81 1.52 2.22 -10.10
N VAL A 82 0.90 2.04 -8.93
CA VAL A 82 1.54 1.44 -7.76
C VAL A 82 1.85 -0.04 -8.01
N ASP A 83 0.94 -0.78 -8.67
CA ASP A 83 1.21 -2.16 -9.06
C ASP A 83 2.46 -2.28 -9.93
N ALA A 84 2.71 -1.35 -10.83
CA ALA A 84 3.88 -1.36 -11.70
C ALA A 84 5.22 -1.34 -10.94
N ILE A 85 5.27 -0.65 -9.79
CA ILE A 85 6.49 -0.46 -9.00
C ILE A 85 6.68 -1.47 -7.86
N VAL A 86 5.67 -2.31 -7.58
CA VAL A 86 5.80 -3.39 -6.58
C VAL A 86 6.06 -4.74 -7.25
N PRO A 87 6.77 -5.67 -6.58
CA PRO A 87 6.96 -7.03 -7.09
C PRO A 87 5.65 -7.81 -7.24
N LEU A 88 5.63 -8.78 -8.17
CA LEU A 88 4.43 -9.54 -8.53
C LEU A 88 3.76 -10.24 -7.34
N ASP A 89 4.55 -10.83 -6.45
CA ASP A 89 4.05 -11.55 -5.25
C ASP A 89 3.27 -10.62 -4.30
N ARG A 90 3.59 -9.33 -4.26
CA ARG A 90 2.80 -8.32 -3.51
C ARG A 90 1.53 -7.90 -4.22
N ARG A 91 1.54 -7.84 -5.56
CA ARG A 91 0.34 -7.52 -6.37
C ARG A 91 -0.78 -8.52 -6.14
N ILE A 92 -0.40 -9.78 -5.92
CA ILE A 92 -1.30 -10.93 -5.82
C ILE A 92 -1.49 -11.47 -4.39
N SER A 93 -0.94 -10.79 -3.39
CA SER A 93 -1.02 -11.26 -2.01
C SER A 93 -2.44 -11.14 -1.46
N VAL A 94 -2.94 -12.20 -0.82
CA VAL A 94 -4.24 -12.17 -0.09
C VAL A 94 -4.27 -11.13 1.04
N PHE A 95 -3.09 -10.68 1.48
CA PHE A 95 -2.92 -9.66 2.52
C PHE A 95 -2.87 -8.23 1.94
N CYS A 96 -2.96 -8.07 0.62
CA CYS A 96 -2.90 -6.82 -0.14
C CYS A 96 -3.94 -6.80 -1.29
N LYS A 97 -5.20 -7.08 -0.96
CA LYS A 97 -6.32 -6.98 -1.91
C LYS A 97 -6.42 -5.57 -2.49
N SER A 98 -6.82 -5.50 -3.76
CA SER A 98 -7.17 -4.25 -4.43
C SER A 98 -8.19 -3.47 -3.61
N ASN A 99 -8.02 -2.15 -3.49
CA ASN A 99 -9.04 -1.29 -2.89
C ASN A 99 -10.24 -1.10 -3.82
N LYS A 100 -10.07 -1.32 -5.13
CA LYS A 100 -11.17 -1.30 -6.10
C LYS A 100 -12.15 -2.45 -5.89
N HIS A 101 -11.70 -3.63 -5.42
CA HIS A 101 -12.35 -4.93 -5.07
C HIS A 101 -13.70 -5.35 -5.69
N ARG A 102 -14.56 -4.41 -6.04
CA ARG A 102 -15.69 -4.48 -6.95
C ARG A 102 -15.24 -4.13 -8.37
N GLU A 103 -15.12 -5.15 -9.19
CA GLU A 103 -14.71 -5.05 -10.60
C GLU A 103 -15.79 -4.43 -11.49
N ASP A 104 -17.04 -4.71 -11.11
CA ASP A 104 -18.26 -4.40 -11.85
C ASP A 104 -18.56 -2.90 -11.88
N VAL A 105 -17.82 -2.11 -11.12
CA VAL A 105 -18.03 -0.68 -10.96
C VAL A 105 -16.90 0.12 -11.60
N SER A 106 -17.29 1.17 -12.30
CA SER A 106 -16.34 2.12 -12.88
C SER A 106 -15.66 2.93 -11.78
N LEU A 107 -14.46 3.45 -12.09
CA LEU A 107 -13.78 4.37 -11.19
C LEU A 107 -14.61 5.64 -10.92
N ALA A 108 -15.33 6.14 -11.93
CA ALA A 108 -16.27 7.24 -11.79
C ALA A 108 -17.36 6.95 -10.75
N TRP A 109 -17.90 5.73 -10.75
CA TRP A 109 -18.92 5.33 -9.78
C TRP A 109 -18.37 5.27 -8.36
N LEU A 110 -17.16 4.71 -8.17
CA LEU A 110 -16.50 4.70 -6.85
C LEU A 110 -16.20 6.12 -6.37
N PHE A 111 -15.79 7.02 -7.26
CA PHE A 111 -15.56 8.43 -6.92
C PHE A 111 -16.86 9.10 -6.48
N ASP A 112 -17.95 8.88 -7.19
CA ASP A 112 -19.27 9.41 -6.84
C ASP A 112 -19.74 8.91 -5.45
N LEU A 113 -19.52 7.63 -5.14
CA LEU A 113 -19.78 7.11 -3.79
C LEU A 113 -18.93 7.81 -2.71
N ILE A 114 -17.62 7.97 -2.97
CA ILE A 114 -16.72 8.63 -2.03
C ILE A 114 -17.12 10.09 -1.84
N ASP A 115 -17.48 10.80 -2.91
CA ASP A 115 -17.88 12.20 -2.85
C ASP A 115 -19.20 12.38 -2.10
N LYS A 116 -20.15 11.44 -2.25
CA LYS A 116 -21.45 11.43 -1.55
C LYS A 116 -21.38 10.96 -0.09
N ALA A 117 -20.32 10.28 0.33
CA ALA A 117 -20.18 9.80 1.70
C ALA A 117 -20.28 10.97 2.71
N GLY A 118 -21.15 10.83 3.71
CA GLY A 118 -21.36 11.81 4.78
C GLY A 118 -20.44 11.59 5.99
N SER A 119 -19.69 10.49 6.03
CA SER A 119 -18.82 10.14 7.15
C SER A 119 -17.55 9.40 6.72
N ILE A 120 -16.52 9.41 7.59
CA ILE A 120 -15.29 8.63 7.38
C ILE A 120 -15.62 7.13 7.33
N GLN A 121 -16.59 6.69 8.13
CA GLN A 121 -17.04 5.30 8.18
C GLN A 121 -17.56 4.80 6.83
N GLU A 122 -18.41 5.58 6.17
CA GLU A 122 -18.90 5.24 4.83
C GLU A 122 -17.77 5.17 3.80
N VAL A 123 -16.79 6.09 3.87
CA VAL A 123 -15.61 6.03 3.00
C VAL A 123 -14.77 4.76 3.26
N VAL A 124 -14.59 4.37 4.53
CA VAL A 124 -13.89 3.12 4.88
C VAL A 124 -14.64 1.91 4.31
N TRP A 125 -15.97 1.89 4.35
CA TRP A 125 -16.76 0.80 3.78
C TRP A 125 -16.59 0.67 2.26
N VAL A 126 -16.49 1.80 1.55
CA VAL A 126 -16.20 1.80 0.11
C VAL A 126 -14.80 1.26 -0.18
N MET A 127 -13.81 1.49 0.69
CA MET A 127 -12.41 1.15 0.42
C MET A 127 -11.94 -0.20 0.95
N ASN A 128 -12.55 -0.69 2.03
CA ASN A 128 -12.14 -1.90 2.76
C ASN A 128 -13.31 -2.88 2.97
N GLY A 129 -14.48 -2.61 2.41
CA GLY A 129 -15.67 -3.42 2.56
C GLY A 129 -16.42 -3.18 3.87
N SER A 130 -17.61 -3.77 3.97
CA SER A 130 -18.45 -3.70 5.18
C SER A 130 -17.86 -4.56 6.31
N PRO A 131 -17.99 -4.12 7.58
CA PRO A 131 -17.57 -4.89 8.75
C PRO A 131 -18.31 -6.23 8.91
N THR A 132 -19.35 -6.52 8.12
CA THR A 132 -19.95 -7.85 8.10
C THR A 132 -18.99 -8.95 7.62
N ASP A 133 -17.89 -8.60 6.94
CA ASP A 133 -16.75 -9.49 6.65
C ASP A 133 -15.49 -9.08 7.46
N MET A 134 -15.58 -9.18 8.79
CA MET A 134 -14.49 -8.84 9.71
C MET A 134 -13.21 -9.67 9.55
N LYS A 135 -13.23 -10.78 8.81
CA LYS A 135 -12.03 -11.63 8.67
C LYS A 135 -11.03 -11.01 7.69
N THR A 136 -11.52 -10.38 6.62
CA THR A 136 -10.66 -9.90 5.54
C THR A 136 -10.63 -8.39 5.35
N TRP A 137 -11.47 -7.63 6.06
CA TRP A 137 -11.57 -6.17 6.00
C TRP A 137 -10.25 -5.40 6.15
N LYS A 138 -9.23 -5.97 6.80
CA LYS A 138 -7.91 -5.33 6.96
C LYS A 138 -6.94 -5.63 5.81
N ASN A 139 -7.22 -6.60 4.96
CA ASN A 139 -6.24 -7.18 4.02
C ASN A 139 -6.20 -6.44 2.67
N PHE A 140 -6.17 -5.11 2.70
CA PHE A 140 -6.13 -4.28 1.49
C PHE A 140 -4.78 -3.58 1.34
N ARG A 141 -4.42 -3.22 0.09
CA ARG A 141 -3.20 -2.48 -0.25
C ARG A 141 -3.07 -1.21 0.57
N TRP A 142 -4.18 -0.48 0.70
CA TRP A 142 -4.38 0.58 1.67
C TRP A 142 -5.49 0.20 2.65
N ASN A 143 -5.15 0.13 3.94
CA ASN A 143 -6.09 -0.20 4.99
C ASN A 143 -6.50 1.07 5.76
N PHE A 144 -7.77 1.42 5.68
CA PHE A 144 -8.36 2.58 6.34
C PHE A 144 -9.14 2.20 7.61
N CYS A 145 -9.29 0.91 7.93
CA CYS A 145 -9.99 0.45 9.12
C CYS A 145 -9.51 1.09 10.45
N PRO A 146 -8.20 1.38 10.65
CA PRO A 146 -7.76 2.04 11.87
C PRO A 146 -8.34 3.46 12.07
N LEU A 147 -8.93 4.08 11.04
CA LEU A 147 -9.67 5.34 11.17
C LEU A 147 -10.96 5.21 12.00
N LEU A 148 -11.49 3.99 12.16
CA LEU A 148 -12.71 3.73 12.93
C LEU A 148 -12.42 3.53 14.43
N ASN A 149 -11.14 3.42 14.80
CA ASN A 149 -10.74 3.28 16.19
C ASN A 149 -10.70 4.64 16.90
N PHE A 150 -10.82 4.64 18.24
CA PHE A 150 -10.61 5.85 19.04
C PHE A 150 -9.18 6.37 18.89
N GLY A 151 -9.03 7.63 18.48
CA GLY A 151 -7.74 8.31 18.37
C GLY A 151 -7.62 9.12 17.07
N PRO A 152 -6.39 9.54 16.70
CA PRO A 152 -6.15 10.20 15.42
C PRO A 152 -6.37 9.28 14.21
N GLY A 153 -6.37 7.95 14.43
CA GLY A 153 -6.48 6.94 13.37
C GLY A 153 -5.24 6.89 12.47
N ALA A 154 -5.05 5.76 11.79
CA ALA A 154 -3.99 5.61 10.81
C ALA A 154 -4.55 5.13 9.47
N ILE A 155 -3.89 5.56 8.39
CA ILE A 155 -4.03 4.99 7.06
C ILE A 155 -2.79 4.14 6.81
N GLU A 156 -2.96 2.86 6.53
CA GLU A 156 -1.84 1.92 6.42
C GLU A 156 -1.57 1.55 4.96
N PHE A 157 -0.36 1.81 4.48
CA PHE A 157 0.15 1.23 3.25
C PHE A 157 0.73 -0.15 3.54
N ARG A 158 0.16 -1.18 2.91
CA ARG A 158 0.49 -2.59 3.16
C ARG A 158 1.07 -3.31 1.95
N GLN A 159 1.05 -2.67 0.78
CA GLN A 159 1.52 -3.28 -0.47
C GLN A 159 3.04 -3.31 -0.61
N ALA A 160 3.78 -2.56 0.21
CA ALA A 160 5.25 -2.59 0.17
C ALA A 160 5.77 -4.04 0.32
N PRO A 161 6.75 -4.45 -0.52
CA PRO A 161 7.44 -5.71 -0.33
C PRO A 161 8.21 -5.72 0.99
N SER A 162 8.79 -6.88 1.29
CA SER A 162 9.84 -6.93 2.31
C SER A 162 10.94 -5.94 1.94
N SER A 163 11.46 -5.23 2.94
CA SER A 163 12.53 -4.24 2.74
C SER A 163 13.89 -4.92 2.57
N VAL A 164 14.03 -5.73 1.52
CA VAL A 164 15.18 -6.61 1.22
C VAL A 164 16.49 -5.82 1.13
N GLY A 165 16.43 -4.59 0.65
CA GLY A 165 17.58 -3.68 0.57
C GLY A 165 17.98 -3.01 1.89
N GLY A 166 17.52 -3.54 3.03
CA GLY A 166 17.81 -3.00 4.36
C GLY A 166 17.25 -1.60 4.55
N VAL A 167 18.09 -0.69 5.08
CA VAL A 167 17.70 0.70 5.37
C VAL A 167 17.18 1.43 4.13
N ASN A 168 17.83 1.28 2.97
CA ASN A 168 17.47 2.03 1.76
C ASN A 168 16.09 1.62 1.24
N SER A 169 15.81 0.31 1.22
CA SER A 169 14.50 -0.20 0.81
C SER A 169 13.40 0.19 1.79
N THR A 170 13.70 0.16 3.11
CA THR A 170 12.75 0.61 4.13
C THR A 170 12.45 2.11 3.99
N ALA A 171 13.49 2.92 3.80
CA ALA A 171 13.37 4.36 3.63
C ALA A 171 12.61 4.72 2.34
N PHE A 172 12.86 3.99 1.24
CA PHE A 172 12.13 4.15 -0.02
C PHE A 172 10.62 4.02 0.21
N TRP A 173 10.16 2.93 0.84
CA TRP A 173 8.72 2.71 1.02
C TRP A 173 8.10 3.67 2.03
N ILE A 174 8.81 4.02 3.11
CA ILE A 174 8.37 5.06 4.05
C ILE A 174 8.17 6.39 3.32
N ASN A 175 9.18 6.83 2.55
CA ASN A 175 9.10 8.07 1.79
C ASN A 175 8.01 8.00 0.73
N PHE A 176 7.87 6.88 0.02
CA PHE A 176 6.78 6.65 -0.93
C PHE A 176 5.42 6.87 -0.27
N ALA A 177 5.12 6.19 0.84
CA ALA A 177 3.81 6.27 1.46
C ALA A 177 3.51 7.68 1.99
N VAL A 178 4.50 8.33 2.62
CA VAL A 178 4.35 9.71 3.13
C VAL A 178 4.14 10.70 1.98
N ALA A 179 4.98 10.64 0.93
CA ALA A 179 4.84 11.48 -0.24
C ALA A 179 3.50 11.21 -0.95
N PHE A 180 3.07 9.96 -1.07
CA PHE A 180 1.79 9.62 -1.68
C PHE A 180 0.63 10.28 -0.95
N VAL A 181 0.57 10.16 0.38
CA VAL A 181 -0.50 10.77 1.19
C VAL A 181 -0.46 12.30 1.10
N GLN A 182 0.71 12.92 1.17
CA GLN A 182 0.82 14.39 1.04
C GLN A 182 0.44 14.88 -0.37
N GLY A 183 0.84 14.14 -1.41
CA GLY A 183 0.44 14.39 -2.78
C GLY A 183 -1.07 14.27 -2.95
N ALA A 184 -1.68 13.25 -2.36
CA ALA A 184 -3.13 13.04 -2.37
C ALA A 184 -3.89 14.18 -1.68
N LEU A 185 -3.42 14.66 -0.53
CA LEU A 185 -4.03 15.80 0.16
C LEU A 185 -3.98 17.09 -0.67
N THR A 186 -2.95 17.22 -1.51
CA THR A 186 -2.71 18.39 -2.36
C THR A 186 -3.47 18.32 -3.68
N LEU A 187 -3.44 17.18 -4.36
CA LEU A 187 -3.93 17.01 -5.73
C LEU A 187 -5.18 16.13 -5.85
N GLY A 188 -5.62 15.47 -4.78
CA GLY A 188 -6.73 14.51 -4.84
C GLY A 188 -8.06 15.11 -5.29
N ASN A 189 -8.25 16.43 -5.12
CA ASN A 189 -9.42 17.15 -5.63
C ASN A 189 -9.40 17.39 -7.15
N THR A 190 -8.23 17.26 -7.79
CA THR A 190 -8.10 17.45 -9.24
C THR A 190 -8.30 16.15 -10.02
N LEU A 191 -8.54 15.04 -9.31
CA LEU A 191 -8.81 13.74 -9.92
C LEU A 191 -10.28 13.65 -10.29
N TYR A 192 -10.53 13.26 -11.54
CA TYR A 192 -11.87 13.02 -12.07
C TYR A 192 -11.95 11.56 -12.49
N GLY A 193 -12.99 10.84 -12.05
CA GLY A 193 -13.12 9.40 -12.28
C GLY A 193 -13.42 9.00 -13.73
N SER A 194 -13.46 9.96 -14.65
CA SER A 194 -13.66 9.77 -16.09
C SER A 194 -12.38 9.51 -16.89
N LYS A 195 -11.19 9.66 -16.28
CA LYS A 195 -9.90 9.42 -16.96
C LYS A 195 -9.51 7.94 -16.98
N GLU A 196 -8.71 7.57 -17.98
CA GLU A 196 -7.92 6.34 -17.96
C GLU A 196 -7.05 6.26 -16.69
N GLU A 197 -6.86 5.06 -16.17
CA GLU A 197 -6.05 4.78 -14.97
C GLU A 197 -4.65 5.38 -15.10
N ALA A 198 -4.08 5.83 -13.98
CA ALA A 198 -2.78 6.50 -14.00
C ALA A 198 -1.65 5.54 -14.39
N ILE A 199 -0.63 6.07 -15.06
CA ILE A 199 0.63 5.36 -15.33
C ILE A 199 1.72 5.74 -14.33
N PRO A 200 2.86 5.02 -14.25
CA PRO A 200 3.95 5.34 -13.32
C PRO A 200 4.48 6.77 -13.42
N LYS A 201 4.45 7.37 -14.61
CA LYS A 201 4.84 8.77 -14.82
C LYS A 201 3.90 9.76 -14.11
N ASP A 202 2.59 9.49 -14.09
CA ASP A 202 1.64 10.31 -13.36
C ASP A 202 1.86 10.16 -11.84
N LEU A 203 2.14 8.93 -11.40
CA LEU A 203 2.45 8.64 -10.00
C LEU A 203 3.73 9.36 -9.57
N ALA A 204 4.77 9.40 -10.41
CA ALA A 204 5.99 10.15 -10.14
C ALA A 204 5.71 11.65 -9.92
N ASN A 205 4.79 12.24 -10.68
CA ASN A 205 4.39 13.64 -10.48
C ASN A 205 3.67 13.86 -9.15
N LEU A 206 2.74 12.96 -8.78
CA LEU A 206 2.08 12.98 -7.46
C LEU A 206 3.13 12.91 -6.33
N ILE A 207 4.08 11.98 -6.45
CA ILE A 207 5.13 11.76 -5.45
C ILE A 207 6.07 12.95 -5.36
N LYS A 208 6.44 13.60 -6.47
CA LYS A 208 7.25 14.81 -6.44
C LYS A 208 6.59 15.94 -5.65
N VAL A 209 5.30 16.19 -5.90
CA VAL A 209 4.52 17.20 -5.16
C VAL A 209 4.43 16.82 -3.69
N GLY A 210 4.08 15.57 -3.39
CA GLY A 210 3.95 15.08 -2.03
C GLY A 210 5.25 15.08 -1.23
N ALA A 211 6.39 14.76 -1.86
CA ALA A 211 7.70 14.78 -1.22
C ALA A 211 8.09 16.21 -0.80
N SER A 212 7.82 17.20 -1.66
CA SER A 212 8.00 18.61 -1.33
C SER A 212 7.13 19.03 -0.14
N GLN A 213 5.85 18.66 -0.13
CA GLN A 213 4.92 18.95 0.97
C GLN A 213 5.29 18.21 2.28
N ALA A 214 5.92 17.03 2.18
CA ALA A 214 6.43 16.29 3.32
C ALA A 214 7.72 16.88 3.92
N GLY A 215 8.36 17.84 3.23
CA GLY A 215 9.66 18.38 3.63
C GLY A 215 10.84 17.45 3.36
N MET A 216 10.70 16.52 2.41
CA MET A 216 11.83 15.70 1.97
C MET A 216 12.86 16.59 1.28
N SER A 217 14.14 16.20 1.34
CA SER A 217 15.15 16.94 0.58
C SER A 217 14.85 16.87 -0.92
N ASP A 218 15.21 17.92 -1.67
CA ASP A 218 14.99 17.94 -3.13
C ASP A 218 15.62 16.73 -3.81
N ALA A 219 16.79 16.28 -3.33
CA ALA A 219 17.46 15.08 -3.81
C ALA A 219 16.67 13.81 -3.50
N SER A 220 16.22 13.62 -2.25
CA SER A 220 15.42 12.46 -1.83
C SER A 220 14.11 12.36 -2.63
N GLY A 221 13.36 13.46 -2.72
CA GLY A 221 12.09 13.51 -3.44
C GLY A 221 12.24 13.31 -4.94
N THR A 222 13.26 13.94 -5.55
CA THR A 222 13.53 13.82 -6.99
C THR A 222 13.99 12.40 -7.35
N ASN A 223 14.87 11.79 -6.56
CA ASN A 223 15.33 10.42 -6.80
C ASN A 223 14.19 9.41 -6.69
N LEU A 224 13.34 9.55 -5.67
CA LEU A 224 12.15 8.72 -5.49
C LEU A 224 11.20 8.83 -6.70
N ALA A 225 10.88 10.05 -7.13
CA ALA A 225 10.02 10.27 -8.28
C ALA A 225 10.64 9.73 -9.58
N LYS A 226 11.96 9.89 -9.75
CA LYS A 226 12.68 9.36 -10.92
C LYS A 226 12.62 7.85 -10.99
N GLU A 227 12.88 7.14 -9.89
CA GLU A 227 12.81 5.68 -9.82
C GLU A 227 11.41 5.16 -10.18
N ILE A 228 10.37 5.80 -9.64
CA ILE A 228 8.97 5.46 -9.96
C ILE A 228 8.63 5.73 -11.42
N GLY A 229 9.05 6.89 -11.96
CA GLY A 229 8.73 7.29 -13.33
C GLY A 229 9.44 6.47 -14.40
N GLN A 230 10.47 5.70 -14.04
CA GLN A 230 11.18 4.77 -14.92
C GLN A 230 10.51 3.40 -15.03
N ALA A 231 9.56 3.09 -14.15
CA ALA A 231 8.84 1.82 -14.21
C ALA A 231 7.95 1.76 -15.45
N GLU A 232 7.96 0.60 -16.11
CA GLU A 232 7.09 0.35 -17.26
C GLU A 232 5.64 0.31 -16.80
N ALA A 233 4.76 0.99 -17.53
CA ALA A 233 3.33 0.87 -17.30
C ALA A 233 2.92 -0.58 -17.51
N LEU A 234 2.12 -1.12 -16.59
CA LEU A 234 1.54 -2.43 -16.80
C LEU A 234 0.60 -2.35 -17.99
N GLU A 235 0.79 -3.23 -18.97
CA GLU A 235 -0.14 -3.37 -20.07
C GLU A 235 -1.56 -3.49 -19.53
N LYS A 236 -2.50 -2.76 -20.14
CA LYS A 236 -3.91 -2.96 -19.87
C LYS A 236 -4.23 -4.36 -20.34
N VAL A 237 -4.34 -5.28 -19.40
CA VAL A 237 -4.65 -6.66 -19.72
C VAL A 237 -6.10 -6.70 -20.21
N VAL A 238 -6.29 -6.73 -21.52
CA VAL A 238 -7.58 -7.04 -22.14
C VAL A 238 -7.65 -8.56 -22.27
N GLY A 239 -8.00 -9.22 -21.18
CA GLY A 239 -8.17 -10.67 -21.12
C GLY A 239 -9.62 -11.03 -20.78
N ASN A 240 -10.16 -12.08 -21.40
CA ASN A 240 -11.41 -12.66 -20.91
C ASN A 240 -11.17 -13.38 -19.57
N ARG A 241 -12.24 -13.61 -18.79
CA ARG A 241 -12.21 -14.32 -17.50
C ARG A 241 -11.40 -15.62 -17.52
N THR A 242 -11.34 -16.30 -18.65
CA THR A 242 -10.59 -17.55 -18.87
C THR A 242 -9.06 -17.33 -18.83
N TRP A 243 -8.57 -16.22 -19.38
CA TRP A 243 -7.15 -15.86 -19.35
C TRP A 243 -6.70 -15.49 -17.93
N PHE A 244 -7.51 -14.71 -17.21
CA PHE A 244 -7.26 -14.40 -15.79
C PHE A 244 -7.38 -15.64 -14.90
N THR A 245 -8.34 -16.53 -15.16
CA THR A 245 -8.40 -17.86 -14.54
C THR A 245 -7.14 -18.68 -14.84
N SER A 246 -6.51 -18.53 -16.01
CA SER A 246 -5.27 -19.24 -16.35
C SER A 246 -4.04 -18.69 -15.61
N LEU A 247 -3.96 -17.38 -15.38
CA LEU A 247 -2.93 -16.75 -14.55
C LEU A 247 -3.17 -17.03 -13.06
N GLY A 248 -4.42 -17.00 -12.63
CA GLY A 248 -4.86 -17.50 -11.34
C GLY A 248 -4.41 -18.93 -11.16
N LYS A 249 -4.73 -19.84 -12.09
CA LYS A 249 -4.25 -21.24 -12.09
C LYS A 249 -2.72 -21.35 -12.08
N ARG A 250 -1.98 -20.46 -12.74
CA ARG A 250 -0.50 -20.41 -12.65
C ARG A 250 -0.02 -19.93 -11.27
N GLY A 251 -0.65 -18.93 -10.70
CA GLY A 251 -0.42 -18.47 -9.32
C GLY A 251 -0.78 -19.55 -8.30
N THR A 252 -1.91 -20.22 -8.48
CA THR A 252 -2.40 -21.38 -7.74
C THR A 252 -1.46 -22.58 -7.91
N ALA A 253 -0.89 -22.82 -9.09
CA ALA A 253 0.10 -23.88 -9.30
C ALA A 253 1.44 -23.56 -8.61
N LEU A 254 1.90 -22.30 -8.68
CA LEU A 254 3.09 -21.81 -7.97
C LEU A 254 2.90 -21.88 -6.45
N LEU A 255 1.70 -21.53 -5.97
CA LEU A 255 1.31 -21.68 -4.56
C LEU A 255 1.16 -23.14 -4.18
N SER A 256 0.57 -23.99 -5.01
CA SER A 256 0.46 -25.44 -4.77
C SER A 256 1.84 -26.11 -4.74
N GLN A 257 2.81 -25.59 -5.50
CA GLN A 257 4.21 -25.97 -5.41
C GLN A 257 4.80 -25.51 -4.07
N LYS A 258 4.59 -24.25 -3.67
CA LYS A 258 5.02 -23.73 -2.35
C LYS A 258 4.33 -24.39 -1.15
N MET A 259 3.08 -24.83 -1.28
CA MET A 259 2.33 -25.57 -0.27
C MET A 259 2.81 -27.02 -0.16
N ARG A 260 3.17 -27.65 -1.29
CA ARG A 260 3.91 -28.93 -1.29
C ARG A 260 5.27 -28.80 -0.62
N GLU A 261 5.88 -27.62 -0.69
CA GLU A 261 7.09 -27.25 0.07
C GLU A 261 6.81 -26.81 1.54
N LYS A 262 5.56 -26.95 2.03
CA LYS A 262 5.08 -26.56 3.38
C LYS A 262 5.24 -25.07 3.75
N LYS A 263 5.08 -24.14 2.79
CA LYS A 263 5.30 -22.69 3.02
C LYS A 263 4.05 -21.80 2.93
N CYS A 264 2.83 -22.34 2.93
CA CYS A 264 1.61 -21.53 2.97
C CYS A 264 0.42 -22.36 3.46
N ASP A 265 -0.43 -21.81 4.32
CA ASP A 265 -1.44 -22.59 5.07
C ASP A 265 -2.90 -22.38 4.61
N ASN A 266 -3.20 -21.58 3.57
CA ASN A 266 -4.60 -21.29 3.23
C ASN A 266 -4.89 -21.07 1.74
N TYR A 267 -5.24 -22.16 1.04
CA TYR A 267 -5.58 -22.21 -0.39
C TYR A 267 -6.95 -21.59 -0.71
N ASP A 268 -7.95 -21.83 0.14
CA ASP A 268 -9.36 -21.48 -0.13
C ASP A 268 -9.64 -19.98 -0.04
N GLU A 269 -8.82 -19.24 0.72
CA GLU A 269 -8.91 -17.77 0.83
C GLU A 269 -8.25 -17.08 -0.37
N PHE A 270 -7.27 -17.73 -1.00
CA PHE A 270 -6.58 -17.24 -2.20
C PHE A 270 -7.42 -17.40 -3.46
N GLU A 271 -8.10 -18.53 -3.66
CA GLU A 271 -8.97 -18.76 -4.82
C GLU A 271 -10.08 -17.70 -4.90
N LYS A 272 -10.64 -17.29 -3.74
CA LYS A 272 -11.62 -16.20 -3.63
C LYS A 272 -11.02 -14.80 -3.84
N SER A 273 -9.71 -14.64 -3.63
CA SER A 273 -9.00 -13.36 -3.78
C SER A 273 -8.45 -13.13 -5.19
N TYR A 274 -8.37 -14.18 -6.02
CA TYR A 274 -7.77 -14.15 -7.36
C TYR A 274 -8.79 -14.38 -8.50
N LEU A 275 -9.92 -15.03 -8.23
CA LEU A 275 -10.97 -15.24 -9.25
C LEU A 275 -11.88 -14.04 -9.48
N VAL A 276 -11.54 -12.90 -8.87
CA VAL A 276 -12.33 -11.68 -8.91
C VAL A 276 -11.40 -10.54 -9.43
N VAL A 277 -11.40 -10.33 -10.78
CA VAL A 277 -10.76 -9.26 -11.58
C VAL A 277 -11.70 -8.13 -11.99
#